data_AF-A0A954GKZ4-F1
#
_entry.id   AF-A0A954GKZ4-F1
#
_cell.length_a   1.000
_cell.length_b   1.000
_cell.length_c   1.000
_cell.angle_alpha   90.00
_cell.angle_beta   90.00
_cell.angle_gamma   90.00
#
_symmetry.space_group_name_H-M   'P 1'
#
loop_
_entity.id
_entity.type
_entity.pdbx_description
1 polymer ?
#
loop_
_entity_poly.entity_id
_entity_poly.type
_entity_poly.pdbx_seq_one_letter_code
_entity_poly.pdbx_strand_id
1 'polypeptide(L)'
;MSGASTEFPCPDCGEMVREGLVRCWNCGGFLRPDVEEKFQKIRSRPTKILYSPATTEEGAIDLDSLMPDRSAKSLTDEDGGDFELSGGTTASPGKSAAATPAVEIPMILDPSEQASDDTSETSEGEAETSEADAPKAERASAGSDNDVAHSIATGGDALLELAAQEEQERGKRQTDRGTSIEGVKAIRDGFLIDAPKGCRIQVRDERTGELRRLTFGSSSRVRVSLLDKLAEIAKARKEGAKAAKEDTGPKHLSAGLYQRWLSSIHQHTLNPEKLKLKADSMAGEFVPVEVGFADESVLVASLPVAKKAGLFGGGKGKGKEEEQVDPTTKLLEHFRAGKSVADAPVGEKKEYTSDQIAELRIVQPAASLTESLFAGIPVFGTGRIAVQLPLTEAGAQPKYLSFTLSEFREFAEILGSMYAMGDFGHNMDIPLTDTFVEHKCHYSDVKIRAVEGLAYYEADPKIEVVLAGWLCTACGIAVSEDARAKEKLGGKGGKGIAKTKCPKCSEKMGSNPLYTLASAKQSALLGGEESEDETPDTE
;
A
#
# COMPACT_ATOMS: atom_id res chain seq x y z
N MET A 1 31.65 -17.02 5.38
CA MET A 1 31.71 -18.16 4.43
C MET A 1 30.60 -17.96 3.42
N SER A 2 30.94 -17.47 2.24
CA SER A 2 29.99 -17.23 1.16
C SER A 2 29.59 -18.57 0.56
N GLY A 3 28.34 -19.00 0.74
CA GLY A 3 27.82 -20.21 0.09
C GLY A 3 27.69 -19.95 -1.41
N ALA A 4 28.53 -20.61 -2.21
CA ALA A 4 28.38 -20.64 -3.65
C ALA A 4 27.08 -21.39 -3.98
N SER A 5 26.13 -20.70 -4.61
CA SER A 5 24.89 -21.30 -5.09
C SER A 5 25.23 -22.32 -6.17
N THR A 6 25.06 -23.61 -5.91
CA THR A 6 25.18 -24.65 -6.95
C THR A 6 24.03 -24.47 -7.93
N GLU A 7 24.33 -24.28 -9.20
CA GLU A 7 23.35 -24.22 -10.30
C GLU A 7 23.48 -25.48 -11.16
N PHE A 8 22.35 -26.04 -11.61
CA PHE A 8 22.31 -27.23 -12.46
C PHE A 8 21.33 -27.05 -13.64
N PRO A 9 21.56 -27.69 -14.79
CA PRO A 9 20.71 -27.53 -15.96
C PRO A 9 19.37 -28.26 -15.81
N CYS A 10 18.29 -27.62 -16.24
CA CYS A 10 16.96 -28.20 -16.31
C CYS A 10 16.95 -29.40 -17.28
N PRO A 11 16.36 -30.54 -16.91
CA PRO A 11 16.32 -31.72 -17.78
C PRO A 11 15.45 -31.54 -19.03
N ASP A 12 14.46 -30.64 -19.00
CA ASP A 12 13.52 -30.45 -20.11
C ASP A 12 13.98 -29.40 -21.13
N CYS A 13 14.52 -28.26 -20.67
CA CYS A 13 14.91 -27.15 -21.56
C CYS A 13 16.39 -26.75 -21.48
N GLY A 14 17.18 -27.32 -20.57
CA GLY A 14 18.61 -27.02 -20.43
C GLY A 14 18.96 -25.73 -19.68
N GLU A 15 17.98 -24.96 -19.22
CA GLU A 15 18.20 -23.70 -18.48
C GLU A 15 18.89 -23.94 -17.13
N MET A 16 19.85 -23.09 -16.73
CA MET A 16 20.53 -23.22 -15.43
C MET A 16 19.61 -22.77 -14.30
N VAL A 17 19.31 -23.66 -13.37
CA VAL A 17 18.41 -23.40 -12.24
C VAL A 17 19.15 -23.61 -10.91
N ARG A 18 18.80 -22.78 -9.92
CA ARG A 18 19.37 -22.85 -8.57
C ARG A 18 18.90 -24.08 -7.82
N GLU A 19 19.77 -24.61 -6.97
CA GLU A 19 19.46 -25.70 -6.06
C GLU A 19 18.30 -25.34 -5.10
N GLY A 20 17.29 -26.22 -5.02
CA GLY A 20 16.10 -26.03 -4.18
C GLY A 20 14.80 -25.65 -4.91
N LEU A 21 14.87 -25.26 -6.20
CA LEU A 21 13.65 -25.10 -7.01
C LEU A 21 13.04 -26.46 -7.37
N VAL A 22 11.70 -26.54 -7.32
CA VAL A 22 10.94 -27.76 -7.65
C VAL A 22 10.58 -27.81 -9.15
N ARG A 23 10.45 -26.64 -9.79
CA ARG A 23 10.13 -26.50 -11.21
C ARG A 23 11.08 -25.52 -11.88
N CYS A 24 11.36 -25.75 -13.15
CA CYS A 24 12.11 -24.82 -13.98
C CYS A 24 11.31 -23.53 -14.16
N TRP A 25 11.96 -22.38 -13.99
CA TRP A 25 11.32 -21.08 -14.17
C TRP A 25 10.98 -20.80 -15.64
N ASN A 26 11.77 -21.33 -16.59
CA ASN A 26 11.61 -21.08 -18.01
C ASN A 26 10.52 -21.98 -18.63
N CYS A 27 10.61 -23.31 -18.47
CA CYS A 27 9.67 -24.24 -19.09
C CYS A 27 8.56 -24.77 -18.17
N GLY A 28 8.62 -24.54 -16.85
CA GLY A 28 7.66 -25.06 -15.87
C GLY A 28 7.77 -26.56 -15.57
N GLY A 29 8.69 -27.28 -16.22
CA GLY A 29 8.98 -28.69 -16.02
C GLY A 29 9.51 -28.99 -14.62
N PHE A 30 9.28 -30.20 -14.10
CA PHE A 30 9.74 -30.58 -12.77
C PHE A 30 11.25 -30.87 -12.79
N LEU A 31 12.00 -30.22 -11.88
CA LEU A 31 13.44 -30.45 -11.76
C LEU A 31 13.77 -31.75 -11.02
N ARG A 32 12.77 -32.32 -10.35
CA ARG A 32 12.88 -33.50 -9.50
C ARG A 32 11.78 -34.51 -9.82
N PRO A 33 12.12 -35.70 -10.38
CA PRO A 33 11.13 -36.69 -10.79
C PRO A 33 10.36 -37.28 -9.61
N ASP A 34 10.98 -37.35 -8.42
CA ASP A 34 10.33 -37.86 -7.21
C ASP A 34 9.20 -36.94 -6.69
N VAL A 35 9.32 -35.64 -6.96
CA VAL A 35 8.28 -34.65 -6.62
C VAL A 35 7.17 -34.67 -7.65
N GLU A 36 7.51 -34.85 -8.92
CA GLU A 36 6.54 -35.01 -10.00
C GLU A 36 5.61 -36.21 -9.75
N GLU A 37 6.15 -37.38 -9.39
CA GLU A 37 5.35 -38.57 -9.08
C GLU A 37 4.39 -38.33 -7.89
N LYS A 38 4.84 -37.64 -6.84
CA LYS A 38 3.99 -37.30 -5.69
C LYS A 38 2.88 -36.34 -6.10
N PHE A 39 3.17 -35.36 -6.94
CA PHE A 39 2.19 -34.40 -7.43
C PHE A 39 1.13 -35.10 -8.30
N GLN A 40 1.55 -36.01 -9.19
CA GLN A 40 0.63 -36.85 -9.97
C GLN A 40 -0.23 -37.74 -9.07
N LYS A 41 0.33 -38.32 -8.01
CA LYS A 41 -0.41 -39.13 -7.03
C LYS A 41 -1.46 -38.33 -6.27
N ILE A 42 -1.15 -37.09 -5.87
CA ILE A 42 -2.11 -36.18 -5.22
C ILE A 42 -3.24 -35.81 -6.20
N ARG A 43 -2.92 -35.50 -7.46
CA ARG A 43 -3.93 -35.24 -8.49
C ARG A 43 -4.84 -36.45 -8.76
N SER A 44 -4.29 -37.66 -8.73
CA SER A 44 -5.06 -38.89 -8.93
C SER A 44 -5.96 -39.28 -7.75
N ARG A 45 -5.74 -38.67 -6.58
CA ARG A 45 -6.55 -38.86 -5.37
C ARG A 45 -7.23 -37.55 -4.99
N PRO A 46 -8.28 -37.12 -5.71
CA PRO A 46 -9.07 -35.99 -5.25
C PRO A 46 -9.52 -36.28 -3.83
N THR A 47 -9.10 -35.43 -2.89
CA THR A 47 -9.53 -35.52 -1.50
C THR A 47 -11.04 -35.41 -1.50
N LYS A 48 -11.71 -36.49 -1.10
CA LYS A 48 -13.17 -36.53 -0.97
C LYS A 48 -13.55 -35.45 0.03
N ILE A 49 -14.09 -34.34 -0.47
CA ILE A 49 -14.63 -33.27 0.36
C ILE A 49 -15.81 -33.91 1.10
N LEU A 50 -15.60 -34.22 2.38
CA LEU A 50 -16.66 -34.65 3.28
C LEU A 50 -17.48 -33.41 3.60
N TYR A 51 -18.55 -33.20 2.84
CA TYR A 51 -19.62 -32.31 3.28
C TYR A 51 -20.31 -33.01 4.45
N SER A 52 -20.11 -32.50 5.67
CA SER A 52 -20.95 -32.84 6.81
C SER A 52 -22.39 -32.46 6.45
N PRO A 53 -23.34 -33.40 6.35
CA PRO A 53 -24.73 -33.04 6.14
C PRO A 53 -25.19 -32.25 7.37
N ALA A 54 -25.70 -31.04 7.14
CA ALA A 54 -26.43 -30.29 8.15
C ALA A 54 -27.62 -31.15 8.59
N THR A 55 -27.59 -31.63 9.84
CA THR A 55 -28.71 -32.33 10.46
C THR A 55 -29.81 -31.31 10.74
N THR A 56 -30.83 -31.29 9.90
CA THR A 56 -32.16 -30.80 10.23
C THR A 56 -32.86 -31.86 11.11
N GLU A 57 -33.42 -31.38 12.21
CA GLU A 57 -34.54 -31.97 12.96
C GLU A 57 -34.25 -33.09 13.99
N GLU A 58 -34.49 -32.70 15.25
CA GLU A 58 -35.10 -33.46 16.36
C GLU A 58 -34.56 -34.85 16.69
N GLY A 59 -33.51 -34.86 17.50
CA GLY A 59 -33.12 -36.03 18.30
C GLY A 59 -32.05 -35.65 19.30
N ALA A 60 -32.40 -35.63 20.59
CA ALA A 60 -31.46 -35.36 21.68
C ALA A 60 -30.29 -36.35 21.64
N ILE A 61 -29.09 -35.84 21.37
CA ILE A 61 -27.86 -36.61 21.51
C ILE A 61 -27.29 -36.28 22.89
N ASP A 62 -27.33 -37.28 23.77
CA ASP A 62 -26.82 -37.24 25.13
C ASP A 62 -25.29 -37.01 25.12
N LEU A 63 -24.88 -35.83 25.56
CA LEU A 63 -23.51 -35.32 25.47
C LEU A 63 -22.57 -35.95 26.51
N ASP A 64 -23.05 -36.88 27.33
CA ASP A 64 -22.30 -37.51 28.42
C ASP A 64 -21.55 -38.80 28.03
N SER A 65 -21.71 -39.30 26.79
CA SER A 65 -21.05 -40.55 26.32
C SER A 65 -19.74 -40.37 25.54
N LEU A 66 -19.20 -39.15 25.42
CA LEU A 66 -17.98 -38.90 24.63
C LEU A 66 -16.74 -38.45 25.43
N MET A 67 -16.76 -38.58 26.76
CA MET A 67 -15.58 -38.31 27.60
C MET A 67 -15.04 -39.61 28.20
N PRO A 68 -13.82 -40.07 27.84
CA PRO A 68 -13.18 -41.18 28.53
C PRO A 68 -12.67 -40.72 29.91
N ASP A 69 -12.95 -41.58 30.90
CA ASP A 69 -12.47 -41.61 32.28
C ASP A 69 -11.16 -40.85 32.56
N ARG A 70 -11.25 -39.78 33.35
CA ARG A 70 -10.12 -39.28 34.15
C ARG A 70 -10.47 -39.39 35.63
N SER A 71 -10.06 -40.53 36.17
CA SER A 71 -10.10 -40.88 37.58
C SER A 71 -9.40 -39.81 38.44
N ALA A 72 -10.08 -39.45 39.52
CA ALA A 72 -9.67 -38.48 40.51
C ALA A 72 -8.43 -38.95 41.30
N LYS A 73 -7.48 -38.03 41.51
CA LYS A 73 -6.70 -37.96 42.75
C LYS A 73 -6.66 -36.53 43.25
N SER A 74 -7.52 -36.29 44.23
CA SER A 74 -7.42 -35.23 45.22
C SER A 74 -6.23 -35.53 46.14
N LEU A 75 -5.33 -34.57 46.30
CA LEU A 75 -4.50 -34.40 47.49
C LEU A 75 -4.31 -32.90 47.70
N THR A 76 -4.90 -32.45 48.79
CA THR A 76 -4.62 -31.24 49.56
C THR A 76 -3.15 -31.21 49.99
N ASP A 77 -2.50 -30.05 49.97
CA ASP A 77 -1.69 -29.57 51.10
C ASP A 77 -1.31 -28.09 50.91
N GLU A 78 -1.42 -27.37 52.01
CA GLU A 78 -1.12 -25.95 52.20
C GLU A 78 0.37 -25.77 52.56
N ASP A 79 1.06 -24.80 51.95
CA ASP A 79 2.14 -23.97 52.53
C ASP A 79 2.54 -22.97 51.42
N GLY A 80 2.64 -21.65 51.62
CA GLY A 80 3.25 -20.97 52.74
C GLY A 80 4.72 -20.63 52.39
N GLY A 81 4.94 -19.63 51.53
CA GLY A 81 6.28 -19.15 51.17
C GLY A 81 6.21 -18.18 49.99
N ASP A 82 6.02 -16.88 50.20
CA ASP A 82 7.08 -15.93 50.53
C ASP A 82 8.09 -15.77 49.39
N PHE A 83 7.82 -14.84 48.48
CA PHE A 83 8.80 -14.37 47.50
C PHE A 83 8.80 -12.84 47.49
N GLU A 84 9.51 -12.29 48.47
CA GLU A 84 9.94 -10.89 48.50
C GLU A 84 11.12 -10.68 47.52
N LEU A 85 11.00 -9.72 46.60
CA LEU A 85 12.16 -9.13 45.93
C LEU A 85 12.40 -7.75 46.52
N SER A 86 13.28 -7.71 47.53
CA SER A 86 13.83 -6.51 48.12
C SER A 86 15.17 -6.12 47.47
N GLY A 87 15.34 -4.81 47.23
CA GLY A 87 16.59 -4.03 47.22
C GLY A 87 17.69 -4.44 46.21
N GLY A 88 18.24 -3.59 45.35
CA GLY A 88 18.49 -2.16 45.47
C GLY A 88 19.96 -1.91 45.13
N THR A 89 20.25 -1.13 44.08
CA THR A 89 21.58 -0.54 43.85
C THR A 89 21.44 0.90 43.33
N THR A 90 21.37 1.80 44.31
CA THR A 90 22.16 3.04 44.44
C THR A 90 22.48 3.87 43.19
N ALA A 91 21.84 5.04 43.12
CA ALA A 91 22.29 6.24 42.43
C ALA A 91 23.36 6.99 43.23
N SER A 92 24.32 7.65 42.54
CA SER A 92 24.96 8.92 42.97
C SER A 92 25.97 9.47 41.93
N PRO A 93 26.38 10.76 42.00
CA PRO A 93 26.27 11.69 40.87
C PRO A 93 27.59 12.40 40.46
N GLY A 94 27.55 13.19 39.37
CA GLY A 94 28.53 14.26 39.06
C GLY A 94 28.32 14.83 37.64
N LYS A 95 27.72 16.02 37.47
CA LYS A 95 28.31 17.37 37.36
C LYS A 95 29.28 17.62 36.17
N SER A 96 28.74 18.40 35.21
CA SER A 96 29.27 19.66 34.64
C SER A 96 30.37 19.70 33.56
N ALA A 97 30.11 20.64 32.62
CA ALA A 97 31.02 21.44 31.77
C ALA A 97 31.58 20.74 30.51
N ALA A 98 31.19 21.13 29.29
CA ALA A 98 31.47 22.37 28.53
C ALA A 98 32.76 22.29 27.69
N ALA A 99 32.64 22.78 26.45
CA ALA A 99 33.66 23.33 25.55
C ALA A 99 34.01 22.52 24.28
N THR A 100 33.53 23.06 23.15
CA THR A 100 34.17 23.07 21.80
C THR A 100 35.54 23.77 21.87
N PRO A 101 36.50 23.55 20.94
CA PRO A 101 36.50 24.12 19.57
C PRO A 101 37.04 23.13 18.49
N ALA A 102 36.60 23.13 17.23
CA ALA A 102 36.80 24.10 16.13
C ALA A 102 38.28 24.36 15.77
N VAL A 103 38.80 23.69 14.73
CA VAL A 103 39.94 24.10 13.85
C VAL A 103 39.70 23.39 12.50
N GLU A 104 39.14 24.06 11.50
CA GLU A 104 39.78 24.79 10.38
C GLU A 104 40.26 23.92 9.20
N ILE A 105 39.65 24.27 8.06
CA ILE A 105 39.86 23.89 6.65
C ILE A 105 41.11 24.64 6.13
N PRO A 106 41.96 24.11 5.23
CA PRO A 106 41.74 24.24 3.76
C PRO A 106 42.21 23.02 2.94
N MET A 107 41.39 22.49 2.02
CA MET A 107 41.32 22.91 0.61
C MET A 107 42.68 23.22 -0.01
N ILE A 108 43.08 22.46 -1.04
CA ILE A 108 43.67 22.97 -2.30
C ILE A 108 43.92 21.80 -3.30
N LEU A 109 43.23 21.93 -4.44
CA LEU A 109 43.65 21.68 -5.84
C LEU A 109 44.08 20.28 -6.32
N ASP A 110 43.20 19.72 -7.14
CA ASP A 110 43.47 19.06 -8.45
C ASP A 110 44.63 19.74 -9.23
N PRO A 111 45.41 18.97 -10.01
CA PRO A 111 45.06 18.85 -11.43
C PRO A 111 45.40 17.52 -12.11
N SER A 112 44.47 17.10 -12.97
CA SER A 112 44.66 16.79 -14.41
C SER A 112 45.67 15.72 -14.88
N GLU A 113 45.10 14.76 -15.61
CA GLU A 113 45.48 14.34 -16.98
C GLU A 113 46.58 13.27 -17.24
N GLN A 114 46.19 12.40 -18.18
CA GLN A 114 46.96 11.65 -19.19
C GLN A 114 47.42 10.20 -18.91
N ALA A 115 46.61 9.28 -19.46
CA ALA A 115 46.91 8.41 -20.61
C ALA A 115 48.28 7.72 -20.74
N SER A 116 48.26 6.39 -20.77
CA SER A 116 48.87 5.46 -21.76
C SER A 116 48.81 4.04 -21.16
N ASP A 117 48.17 3.05 -21.78
CA ASP A 117 48.53 2.29 -22.98
C ASP A 117 49.58 1.18 -22.72
N ASP A 118 49.32 0.07 -23.41
CA ASP A 118 50.24 -1.00 -23.82
C ASP A 118 50.55 -2.22 -22.91
N THR A 119 49.76 -3.28 -23.16
CA THR A 119 50.13 -4.57 -23.79
C THR A 119 51.11 -5.58 -23.15
N SER A 120 50.78 -6.83 -23.51
CA SER A 120 51.57 -8.05 -23.66
C SER A 120 51.67 -8.94 -22.41
N GLU A 121 50.99 -10.09 -22.37
CA GLU A 121 51.16 -11.33 -23.16
C GLU A 121 52.31 -12.21 -22.68
N THR A 122 52.05 -13.52 -22.81
CA THR A 122 52.95 -14.68 -22.69
C THR A 122 53.34 -15.11 -21.28
N SER A 123 53.37 -16.39 -20.96
CA SER A 123 52.97 -17.63 -21.65
C SER A 123 53.07 -18.77 -20.63
N GLU A 124 52.43 -19.90 -20.95
CA GLU A 124 52.91 -21.29 -20.81
C GLU A 124 53.78 -21.62 -19.57
N GLY A 125 53.49 -22.64 -18.78
CA GLY A 125 52.86 -23.91 -19.10
C GLY A 125 53.56 -24.99 -18.25
N GLU A 126 52.93 -26.17 -18.21
CA GLU A 126 53.51 -27.47 -17.82
C GLU A 126 53.83 -27.67 -16.32
N ALA A 127 53.69 -28.85 -15.71
CA ALA A 127 53.07 -30.11 -16.11
C ALA A 127 52.87 -30.96 -14.84
N GLU A 128 51.95 -31.90 -14.99
CA GLU A 128 51.79 -33.24 -14.41
C GLU A 128 52.66 -33.71 -13.23
N THR A 129 52.01 -34.40 -12.29
CA THR A 129 52.29 -35.80 -11.87
C THR A 129 51.28 -36.18 -10.76
N SER A 130 50.35 -37.12 -11.00
CA SER A 130 50.39 -38.57 -10.59
C SER A 130 50.68 -38.78 -9.10
N GLU A 131 50.07 -39.65 -8.30
CA GLU A 131 49.20 -40.83 -8.44
C GLU A 131 48.71 -41.15 -6.99
N ALA A 132 47.44 -41.49 -6.78
CA ALA A 132 46.99 -42.81 -6.30
C ALA A 132 47.58 -43.33 -4.96
N ASP A 133 46.76 -43.40 -3.90
CA ASP A 133 46.67 -44.63 -3.07
C ASP A 133 45.43 -44.61 -2.14
N ALA A 134 44.72 -45.72 -2.14
CA ALA A 134 43.67 -46.16 -1.20
C ALA A 134 43.90 -47.68 -1.04
N PRO A 135 43.35 -48.43 -0.06
CA PRO A 135 42.37 -48.09 0.99
C PRO A 135 42.68 -48.77 2.37
N LYS A 136 41.90 -48.52 3.44
CA LYS A 136 41.50 -49.60 4.39
C LYS A 136 40.33 -49.24 5.31
N ALA A 137 39.60 -50.31 5.67
CA ALA A 137 38.27 -50.44 6.24
C ALA A 137 38.08 -50.20 7.76
N GLU A 138 36.83 -49.86 8.09
CA GLU A 138 35.96 -50.29 9.21
C GLU A 138 36.51 -50.45 10.64
N ARG A 139 35.88 -49.75 11.62
CA ARG A 139 34.97 -50.39 12.61
C ARG A 139 34.25 -49.38 13.51
N ALA A 140 33.04 -49.76 13.91
CA ALA A 140 32.10 -49.07 14.79
C ALA A 140 32.48 -49.08 16.29
N SER A 141 32.02 -48.07 17.03
CA SER A 141 31.52 -48.22 18.41
C SER A 141 30.67 -47.03 18.85
N ALA A 142 29.54 -47.33 19.47
CA ALA A 142 28.62 -46.41 20.15
C ALA A 142 29.12 -46.00 21.54
N GLY A 143 28.68 -44.83 22.05
CA GLY A 143 28.63 -44.56 23.50
C GLY A 143 28.81 -43.11 23.97
N SER A 144 27.69 -42.49 24.37
CA SER A 144 27.46 -41.52 25.47
C SER A 144 28.09 -40.12 25.54
N ASP A 145 27.17 -39.15 25.67
CA ASP A 145 27.07 -38.06 26.66
C ASP A 145 27.83 -36.72 26.52
N ASN A 146 26.96 -35.68 26.40
CA ASN A 146 26.99 -34.34 26.98
C ASN A 146 28.19 -33.42 26.77
N ASP A 147 28.00 -32.45 25.87
CA ASP A 147 28.42 -31.06 26.09
C ASP A 147 27.44 -30.09 25.41
N VAL A 148 26.47 -29.59 26.18
CA VAL A 148 25.55 -28.53 25.76
C VAL A 148 26.23 -27.17 25.97
N ALA A 149 26.60 -26.53 24.87
CA ALA A 149 27.06 -25.15 24.85
C ALA A 149 25.88 -24.18 25.15
N HIS A 150 25.83 -23.69 26.39
CA HIS A 150 25.00 -22.55 26.77
C HIS A 150 25.57 -21.26 26.16
N SER A 151 25.08 -20.77 25.01
CA SER A 151 25.31 -19.37 24.58
C SER A 151 24.44 -18.82 23.43
N ILE A 152 23.34 -19.47 23.01
CA ILE A 152 22.53 -18.96 21.86
C ILE A 152 21.09 -18.53 22.24
N ALA A 153 20.66 -18.75 23.48
CA ALA A 153 19.25 -18.57 23.85
C ALA A 153 18.82 -17.16 24.31
N THR A 154 19.72 -16.17 24.39
CA THR A 154 19.37 -14.81 24.89
C THR A 154 19.72 -13.67 23.94
N GLY A 155 20.31 -13.95 22.78
CA GLY A 155 20.64 -12.93 21.77
C GLY A 155 19.47 -12.54 20.85
N GLY A 156 18.48 -13.42 20.68
CA GLY A 156 17.34 -13.18 19.79
C GLY A 156 16.36 -12.15 20.32
N ASP A 157 16.03 -12.22 21.61
CA ASP A 157 15.00 -11.37 22.22
C ASP A 157 15.48 -9.92 22.42
N ALA A 158 16.76 -9.73 22.74
CA ALA A 158 17.35 -8.40 22.89
C ALA A 158 17.41 -7.61 21.58
N LEU A 159 17.61 -8.29 20.43
CA LEU A 159 17.60 -7.65 19.12
C LEU A 159 16.17 -7.31 18.66
N LEU A 160 15.18 -8.13 19.05
CA LEU A 160 13.77 -7.89 18.75
C LEU A 160 13.21 -6.71 19.54
N GLU A 161 13.59 -6.57 20.82
CA GLU A 161 13.26 -5.40 21.64
C GLU A 161 13.90 -4.11 21.12
N LEU A 162 15.16 -4.18 20.67
CA LEU A 162 15.85 -3.01 20.10
C LEU A 162 15.18 -2.53 18.80
N ALA A 163 14.75 -3.46 17.94
CA ALA A 163 14.02 -3.15 16.71
C ALA A 163 12.62 -2.55 16.98
N ALA A 164 11.90 -3.10 17.97
CA ALA A 164 10.61 -2.57 18.39
C ALA A 164 10.73 -1.16 19.01
N GLN A 165 11.83 -0.89 19.71
CA GLN A 165 12.11 0.43 20.29
C GLN A 165 12.49 1.46 19.20
N GLU A 166 13.26 1.08 18.18
CA GLU A 166 13.62 1.96 17.06
C GLU A 166 12.40 2.35 16.20
N GLU A 167 11.46 1.42 16.02
CA GLU A 167 10.22 1.67 15.28
C GLU A 167 9.28 2.63 16.04
N GLN A 168 9.20 2.53 17.37
CA GLN A 168 8.46 3.48 18.20
C GLN A 168 9.06 4.89 18.23
N GLU A 169 10.39 5.03 18.16
CA GLU A 169 11.02 6.36 18.07
C GLU A 169 10.83 7.03 16.70
N ARG A 170 10.78 6.25 15.61
CA ARG A 170 10.47 6.77 14.28
C ARG A 170 9.05 7.32 14.17
N GLY A 171 8.06 6.63 14.77
CA GLY A 171 6.68 7.10 14.79
C GLY A 171 6.50 8.45 15.49
N LYS A 172 7.26 8.71 16.57
CA LYS A 172 7.21 9.99 17.31
C LYS A 172 7.85 11.15 16.56
N ARG A 173 8.84 10.90 15.70
CA ARG A 173 9.47 11.94 14.86
C ARG A 173 8.63 12.32 13.64
N GLN A 174 7.69 11.46 13.21
CA GLN A 174 6.86 11.71 12.04
C GLN A 174 5.62 12.57 12.36
N THR A 175 5.19 12.64 13.62
CA THR A 175 4.04 13.45 14.05
C THR A 175 4.33 14.94 14.25
N ASP A 176 5.58 15.39 14.15
CA ASP A 176 5.98 16.80 14.38
C ASP A 176 6.21 17.62 13.09
N ARG A 177 5.99 17.04 11.90
CA ARG A 177 6.05 17.78 10.63
C ARG A 177 4.65 18.12 10.14
N GLY A 178 4.03 19.06 10.85
CA GLY A 178 2.85 19.77 10.36
C GLY A 178 3.16 20.59 9.11
N THR A 179 2.23 20.52 8.16
CA THR A 179 2.17 21.28 6.90
C THR A 179 2.28 22.78 7.17
N SER A 180 3.46 23.34 6.91
CA SER A 180 3.72 24.78 6.97
C SER A 180 3.23 25.44 5.67
N ILE A 181 2.12 26.15 5.73
CA ILE A 181 1.77 27.17 4.73
C ILE A 181 2.65 28.40 5.01
N GLU A 182 3.22 28.98 3.97
CA GLU A 182 4.09 30.16 4.06
C GLU A 182 3.42 31.30 4.87
N GLY A 183 4.01 31.63 6.03
CA GLY A 183 3.68 32.83 6.80
C GLY A 183 2.76 32.68 8.03
N VAL A 184 2.27 31.49 8.39
CA VAL A 184 1.47 31.29 9.62
C VAL A 184 1.91 30.06 10.40
N LYS A 185 2.42 30.27 11.62
CA LYS A 185 2.70 29.19 12.59
C LYS A 185 1.61 29.17 13.66
N ALA A 186 0.92 28.04 13.78
CA ALA A 186 0.00 27.78 14.89
C ALA A 186 0.80 27.43 16.15
N ILE A 187 0.52 28.10 17.26
CA ILE A 187 1.08 27.84 18.59
C ILE A 187 -0.08 27.46 19.52
N ARG A 188 0.21 26.72 20.60
CA ARG A 188 -0.77 26.17 21.57
C ARG A 188 -1.84 27.14 22.10
N ASP A 189 -1.64 28.47 22.01
CA ASP A 189 -2.60 29.51 22.46
C ASP A 189 -2.84 30.65 21.43
N GLY A 190 -2.66 30.41 20.13
CA GLY A 190 -2.98 31.39 19.08
C GLY A 190 -2.13 31.32 17.83
N PHE A 191 -2.24 32.33 16.96
CA PHE A 191 -1.55 32.37 15.67
C PHE A 191 -0.56 33.54 15.60
N LEU A 192 0.62 33.28 15.00
CA LEU A 192 1.59 34.32 14.67
C LEU A 192 1.36 34.81 13.23
N ILE A 193 1.28 36.14 13.06
CA ILE A 193 1.21 36.78 11.75
C ILE A 193 2.48 37.61 11.55
N ASP A 194 3.20 37.35 10.46
CA ASP A 194 4.33 38.16 10.01
C ASP A 194 3.79 39.40 9.25
N ALA A 195 4.07 40.60 9.77
CA ALA A 195 3.72 41.84 9.10
C ALA A 195 4.74 42.19 7.99
N PRO A 196 4.36 42.94 6.94
CA PRO A 196 5.23 43.26 5.79
C PRO A 196 6.53 44.02 6.11
N LYS A 197 6.68 44.55 7.33
CA LYS A 197 7.89 45.24 7.82
C LYS A 197 8.74 44.38 8.78
N GLY A 198 8.51 43.07 8.84
CA GLY A 198 9.32 42.13 9.62
C GLY A 198 8.99 42.04 11.12
N CYS A 199 7.86 42.61 11.56
CA CYS A 199 7.40 42.46 12.94
C CYS A 199 6.45 41.25 13.08
N ARG A 200 6.68 40.43 14.11
CA ARG A 200 5.84 39.28 14.47
C ARG A 200 4.76 39.68 15.46
N ILE A 201 3.50 39.46 15.11
CA ILE A 201 2.36 39.74 15.98
C ILE A 201 1.76 38.41 16.44
N GLN A 202 1.72 38.19 17.76
CA GLN A 202 1.06 37.05 18.38
C GLN A 202 -0.37 37.43 18.73
N VAL A 203 -1.35 36.76 18.13
CA VAL A 203 -2.77 36.95 18.43
C VAL A 203 -3.27 35.74 19.22
N ARG A 204 -3.70 35.96 20.47
CA ARG A 204 -4.31 34.91 21.32
C ARG A 204 -5.79 34.72 21.01
N ASP A 205 -6.25 33.47 21.17
CA ASP A 205 -7.57 33.00 20.72
C ASP A 205 -8.74 33.72 21.43
N GLU A 206 -8.57 34.11 22.70
CA GLU A 206 -9.58 34.78 23.52
C GLU A 206 -9.99 36.20 23.04
N ARG A 207 -9.35 36.73 21.99
CA ARG A 207 -9.58 38.09 21.47
C ARG A 207 -9.87 38.14 19.97
N THR A 208 -10.32 37.02 19.41
CA THR A 208 -10.74 36.92 18.01
C THR A 208 -12.13 37.54 17.82
N GLY A 209 -12.19 38.75 17.26
CA GLY A 209 -13.46 39.43 16.92
C GLY A 209 -13.49 40.94 17.16
N GLU A 210 -12.54 41.51 17.91
CA GLU A 210 -12.47 42.96 18.13
C GLU A 210 -11.64 43.69 17.07
N LEU A 211 -12.25 44.69 16.42
CA LEU A 211 -11.57 45.60 15.49
C LEU A 211 -10.86 46.70 16.28
N ARG A 212 -9.51 46.69 16.31
CA ARG A 212 -8.73 47.84 16.79
C ARG A 212 -7.79 48.41 15.73
N ARG A 213 -7.67 49.75 15.75
CA ARG A 213 -6.63 50.48 15.03
C ARG A 213 -5.30 50.33 15.78
N LEU A 214 -4.32 49.70 15.15
CA LEU A 214 -2.93 49.80 15.58
C LEU A 214 -2.33 51.05 14.91
N THR A 215 -2.12 52.11 15.68
CA THR A 215 -1.40 53.30 15.23
C THR A 215 0.10 53.06 15.34
N PHE A 216 0.73 52.70 14.22
CA PHE A 216 2.15 52.96 14.01
C PHE A 216 2.29 54.33 13.34
N GLY A 217 3.36 55.06 13.68
CA GLY A 217 3.64 56.41 13.20
C GLY A 217 3.30 56.60 11.72
N SER A 218 2.62 57.71 11.46
CA SER A 218 2.21 58.31 10.18
C SER A 218 2.35 57.43 8.93
N SER A 219 1.18 57.07 8.36
CA SER A 219 0.92 56.74 6.94
C SER A 219 0.97 55.27 6.47
N SER A 220 0.38 54.32 7.19
CA SER A 220 -0.04 53.06 6.55
C SER A 220 -1.32 52.50 7.19
N ARG A 221 -2.41 52.41 6.42
CA ARG A 221 -3.66 51.75 6.83
C ARG A 221 -3.66 50.33 6.26
N VAL A 222 -3.60 49.31 7.11
CA VAL A 222 -3.81 47.92 6.68
C VAL A 222 -5.14 47.45 7.25
N ARG A 223 -6.11 47.20 6.36
CA ARG A 223 -7.35 46.47 6.69
C ARG A 223 -7.06 45.00 6.47
N VAL A 224 -7.11 44.20 7.54
CA VAL A 224 -7.18 42.74 7.43
C VAL A 224 -8.54 42.34 7.96
N SER A 225 -9.57 42.38 7.11
CA SER A 225 -10.86 41.78 7.41
C SER A 225 -10.70 40.26 7.23
N LEU A 226 -10.64 39.54 8.35
CA LEU A 226 -10.64 38.07 8.35
C LEU A 226 -11.88 37.52 7.62
N LEU A 227 -12.98 38.27 7.62
CA LEU A 227 -14.21 37.99 6.87
C LEU A 227 -13.99 37.96 5.35
N ASP A 228 -13.14 38.82 4.80
CA ASP A 228 -12.89 38.85 3.36
C ASP A 228 -12.02 37.66 2.95
N LYS A 229 -11.02 37.30 3.77
CA LYS A 229 -10.19 36.10 3.53
C LYS A 229 -10.96 34.79 3.74
N LEU A 230 -11.86 34.73 4.73
CA LEU A 230 -12.73 33.56 4.92
C LEU A 230 -13.79 33.45 3.81
N ALA A 231 -14.29 34.57 3.30
CA ALA A 231 -15.18 34.60 2.13
C ALA A 231 -14.45 34.18 0.85
N GLU A 232 -13.19 34.58 0.65
CA GLU A 232 -12.35 34.13 -0.46
C GLU A 232 -12.06 32.62 -0.38
N ILE A 233 -11.77 32.08 0.82
CA ILE A 233 -11.57 30.63 1.02
C ILE A 233 -12.88 29.85 0.81
N ALA A 234 -14.02 30.40 1.27
CA ALA A 234 -15.33 29.80 1.05
C ALA A 234 -15.73 29.83 -0.44
N LYS A 235 -15.38 30.91 -1.17
CA LYS A 235 -15.61 31.04 -2.60
C LYS A 235 -14.72 30.10 -3.41
N ALA A 236 -13.43 29.98 -3.07
CA ALA A 236 -12.51 29.01 -3.67
C ALA A 236 -12.94 27.56 -3.42
N ARG A 237 -13.49 27.24 -2.24
CA ARG A 237 -14.10 25.93 -1.95
C ARG A 237 -15.40 25.70 -2.71
N LYS A 238 -16.23 26.73 -2.92
CA LYS A 238 -17.51 26.62 -3.63
C LYS A 238 -17.32 26.58 -5.16
N GLU A 239 -16.26 27.18 -5.68
CA GLU A 239 -15.84 27.09 -7.09
C GLU A 239 -15.11 25.77 -7.37
N GLY A 240 -14.26 25.28 -6.44
CA GLY A 240 -13.71 23.92 -6.49
C GLY A 240 -14.77 22.82 -6.36
N ALA A 241 -15.84 23.04 -5.58
CA ALA A 241 -16.97 22.12 -5.46
C ALA A 241 -18.00 22.26 -6.60
N LYS A 242 -18.02 23.37 -7.35
CA LYS A 242 -18.85 23.53 -8.55
C LYS A 242 -18.18 22.95 -9.80
N ALA A 243 -16.85 22.92 -9.87
CA ALA A 243 -16.11 22.17 -10.89
C ALA A 243 -16.23 20.63 -10.72
N ALA A 244 -16.60 20.17 -9.52
CA ALA A 244 -16.86 18.75 -9.22
C ALA A 244 -18.34 18.34 -9.37
N LYS A 245 -19.20 19.24 -9.88
CA LYS A 245 -20.64 18.99 -10.05
C LYS A 245 -21.09 19.30 -11.49
N GLU A 246 -20.42 18.68 -12.45
CA GLU A 246 -20.86 18.62 -13.85
C GLU A 246 -20.54 17.23 -14.43
N ASP A 247 -21.60 16.43 -14.61
CA ASP A 247 -21.66 15.09 -15.26
C ASP A 247 -20.78 13.96 -14.71
N THR A 248 -21.39 13.15 -13.83
CA THR A 248 -20.92 11.82 -13.42
C THR A 248 -21.39 10.76 -14.42
N GLY A 249 -20.84 10.80 -15.62
CA GLY A 249 -20.74 9.66 -16.53
C GLY A 249 -19.31 9.63 -17.08
N PRO A 250 -18.75 8.47 -17.44
CA PRO A 250 -17.43 8.43 -18.05
C PRO A 250 -17.48 9.25 -19.34
N LYS A 251 -16.86 10.44 -19.33
CA LYS A 251 -16.66 11.25 -20.53
C LYS A 251 -15.58 10.55 -21.34
N HIS A 252 -15.98 9.50 -22.04
CA HIS A 252 -15.10 8.81 -22.95
C HIS A 252 -14.75 9.78 -24.09
N LEU A 253 -13.55 10.34 -24.01
CA LEU A 253 -13.05 11.29 -24.99
C LEU A 253 -12.64 10.52 -26.24
N SER A 254 -13.47 10.48 -27.28
CA SER A 254 -13.04 9.91 -28.57
C SER A 254 -12.07 10.86 -29.27
N ALA A 255 -10.97 10.32 -29.80
CA ALA A 255 -9.98 11.07 -30.57
C ALA A 255 -9.41 10.23 -31.71
N GLY A 256 -9.85 10.51 -32.94
CA GLY A 256 -9.39 9.80 -34.13
C GLY A 256 -9.82 8.33 -34.12
N LEU A 257 -8.85 7.43 -34.28
CA LEU A 257 -9.07 5.97 -34.24
C LEU A 257 -9.36 5.45 -32.82
N TYR A 258 -8.96 6.19 -31.79
CA TYR A 258 -9.10 5.77 -30.41
C TYR A 258 -10.43 6.27 -29.84
N GLN A 259 -11.33 5.34 -29.55
CA GLN A 259 -12.70 5.60 -29.11
C GLN A 259 -12.80 5.91 -27.61
N ARG A 260 -11.92 5.31 -26.80
CA ARG A 260 -11.86 5.48 -25.35
C ARG A 260 -10.45 5.89 -24.93
N TRP A 261 -10.35 6.67 -23.86
CA TRP A 261 -9.09 7.13 -23.30
C TRP A 261 -9.12 7.08 -21.79
N LEU A 262 -8.01 6.62 -21.19
CA LEU A 262 -7.73 6.74 -19.76
C LEU A 262 -6.55 7.67 -19.57
N SER A 263 -6.70 8.63 -18.66
CA SER A 263 -5.72 9.68 -18.46
C SER A 263 -4.90 9.52 -17.19
N SER A 264 -3.64 9.95 -17.27
CA SER A 264 -2.71 10.01 -16.14
C SER A 264 -2.51 8.67 -15.41
N ILE A 265 -2.54 7.55 -16.13
CA ILE A 265 -2.24 6.23 -15.57
C ILE A 265 -0.76 6.14 -15.22
N HIS A 266 -0.41 5.46 -14.12
CA HIS A 266 0.98 5.34 -13.70
C HIS A 266 1.66 4.17 -14.42
N GLN A 267 2.65 4.46 -15.27
CA GLN A 267 3.52 3.44 -15.86
C GLN A 267 4.81 3.29 -15.05
N HIS A 268 5.18 2.04 -14.80
CA HIS A 268 6.40 1.64 -14.13
C HIS A 268 7.25 0.78 -15.07
N THR A 269 8.56 1.01 -15.09
CA THR A 269 9.52 0.16 -15.79
C THR A 269 10.46 -0.41 -14.74
N LEU A 270 10.37 -1.71 -14.47
CA LEU A 270 11.19 -2.34 -13.45
C LEU A 270 11.59 -3.76 -13.85
N ASN A 271 12.77 -4.18 -13.44
CA ASN A 271 13.18 -5.57 -13.49
C ASN A 271 12.91 -6.21 -12.12
N PRO A 272 12.03 -7.23 -12.02
CA PRO A 272 11.68 -7.84 -10.74
C PRO A 272 12.88 -8.46 -10.01
N GLU A 273 13.90 -8.92 -10.73
CA GLU A 273 15.09 -9.56 -10.14
C GLU A 273 16.00 -8.57 -9.41
N LYS A 274 16.00 -7.30 -9.85
CA LYS A 274 16.83 -6.24 -9.27
C LYS A 274 16.08 -5.44 -8.21
N LEU A 275 14.78 -5.68 -8.06
CA LEU A 275 13.94 -4.92 -7.16
C LEU A 275 14.12 -5.42 -5.73
N LYS A 276 14.51 -4.53 -4.82
CA LYS A 276 14.42 -4.80 -3.39
C LYS A 276 12.96 -4.76 -2.97
N LEU A 277 12.36 -5.93 -2.77
CA LEU A 277 10.97 -6.07 -2.38
C LEU A 277 10.71 -5.35 -1.05
N LYS A 278 10.00 -4.23 -1.12
CA LYS A 278 9.52 -3.45 0.02
C LYS A 278 8.16 -2.89 -0.35
N ALA A 279 7.23 -2.87 0.61
CA ALA A 279 5.94 -2.23 0.42
C ALA A 279 6.11 -0.79 -0.06
N ASP A 280 5.29 -0.40 -1.03
CA ASP A 280 5.25 0.94 -1.63
C ASP A 280 6.57 1.43 -2.26
N SER A 281 7.53 0.54 -2.56
CA SER A 281 8.84 0.92 -3.10
C SER A 281 8.75 1.67 -4.43
N MET A 282 7.76 1.32 -5.25
CA MET A 282 7.51 1.92 -6.56
C MET A 282 6.33 2.92 -6.55
N ALA A 283 5.68 3.14 -5.41
CA ALA A 283 4.47 3.98 -5.35
C ALA A 283 4.74 5.44 -5.81
N GLY A 284 5.96 5.93 -5.62
CA GLY A 284 6.39 7.27 -6.05
C GLY A 284 7.23 7.33 -7.32
N GLU A 285 7.60 6.19 -7.91
CA GLU A 285 8.49 6.11 -9.08
C GLU A 285 7.69 5.63 -10.29
N PHE A 286 7.03 6.57 -10.97
CA PHE A 286 6.22 6.28 -12.15
C PHE A 286 6.29 7.42 -13.17
N VAL A 287 5.92 7.09 -14.41
CA VAL A 287 5.69 8.06 -15.48
C VAL A 287 4.20 8.10 -15.77
N PRO A 288 3.53 9.27 -15.75
CA PRO A 288 2.14 9.37 -16.13
C PRO A 288 1.99 9.13 -17.64
N VAL A 289 1.03 8.28 -18.00
CA VAL A 289 0.75 7.90 -19.38
C VAL A 289 -0.74 8.03 -19.69
N GLU A 290 -1.03 8.30 -20.95
CA GLU A 290 -2.37 8.22 -21.53
C GLU A 290 -2.52 6.86 -22.21
N VAL A 291 -3.67 6.21 -22.00
CA VAL A 291 -4.00 4.93 -22.63
C VAL A 291 -5.19 5.12 -23.55
N GLY A 292 -4.96 5.03 -24.86
CA GLY A 292 -6.00 5.13 -25.90
C GLY A 292 -6.39 3.75 -26.42
N PHE A 293 -7.69 3.50 -26.58
CA PHE A 293 -8.23 2.22 -27.04
C PHE A 293 -8.92 2.36 -28.39
N ALA A 294 -8.49 1.57 -29.36
CA ALA A 294 -9.07 1.41 -30.69
C ALA A 294 -9.50 -0.06 -30.89
N ASP A 295 -10.32 -0.34 -31.91
CA ASP A 295 -10.89 -1.69 -32.09
C ASP A 295 -9.82 -2.79 -32.22
N GLU A 296 -8.67 -2.49 -32.84
CA GLU A 296 -7.59 -3.46 -33.09
C GLU A 296 -6.31 -3.19 -32.29
N SER A 297 -6.20 -2.03 -31.63
CA SER A 297 -4.98 -1.64 -30.93
C SER A 297 -5.20 -0.80 -29.67
N VAL A 298 -4.23 -0.88 -28.75
CA VAL A 298 -4.14 -0.03 -27.57
C VAL A 298 -2.84 0.76 -27.62
N LEU A 299 -2.94 2.08 -27.49
CA LEU A 299 -1.81 2.98 -27.42
C LEU A 299 -1.52 3.34 -25.96
N VAL A 300 -0.28 3.13 -25.52
CA VAL A 300 0.25 3.67 -24.27
C VAL A 300 1.23 4.78 -24.61
N ALA A 301 0.89 6.02 -24.26
CA ALA A 301 1.64 7.21 -24.60
C ALA A 301 2.10 7.96 -23.34
N SER A 302 3.40 8.04 -23.13
CA SER A 302 3.95 8.79 -21.99
C SER A 302 3.89 10.29 -22.22
N LEU A 303 3.29 10.98 -21.26
CA LEU A 303 3.22 12.43 -21.31
C LEU A 303 4.62 12.99 -21.04
N PRO A 304 5.06 13.99 -21.83
CA PRO A 304 6.31 14.67 -21.54
C PRO A 304 6.17 15.37 -20.20
N VAL A 305 6.75 14.80 -19.15
CA VAL A 305 6.84 15.47 -17.86
C VAL A 305 7.64 16.74 -18.11
N ALA A 306 7.00 17.91 -17.99
CA ALA A 306 7.69 19.18 -18.08
C ALA A 306 8.86 19.09 -17.11
N LYS A 307 10.10 19.00 -17.64
CA LYS A 307 11.31 18.90 -16.84
C LYS A 307 11.17 19.98 -15.79
N LYS A 308 11.04 19.59 -14.51
CA LYS A 308 11.08 20.53 -13.39
C LYS A 308 12.28 21.42 -13.68
N ALA A 309 12.03 22.66 -14.05
CA ALA A 309 13.08 23.65 -14.21
C ALA A 309 13.85 23.59 -12.89
N GLY A 310 15.09 23.13 -12.96
CA GLY A 310 15.87 22.82 -11.78
C GLY A 310 15.81 24.02 -10.83
N LEU A 311 15.68 23.74 -9.54
CA LEU A 311 15.65 24.71 -8.44
C LEU A 311 16.92 25.61 -8.36
N PHE A 312 17.81 25.53 -9.36
CA PHE A 312 19.07 26.27 -9.52
C PHE A 312 19.22 27.00 -10.87
N GLY A 313 18.19 26.99 -11.74
CA GLY A 313 18.22 27.69 -13.03
C GLY A 313 17.87 29.17 -12.91
N GLY A 314 18.78 29.99 -12.39
CA GLY A 314 18.65 31.45 -12.34
C GLY A 314 18.71 32.09 -13.73
N GLY A 315 17.61 32.03 -14.48
CA GLY A 315 17.46 32.69 -15.77
C GLY A 315 16.22 33.59 -15.78
N LYS A 316 16.38 34.86 -15.44
CA LYS A 316 15.38 35.92 -15.68
C LYS A 316 15.22 36.13 -17.20
N GLY A 317 14.49 35.24 -17.87
CA GLY A 317 13.96 35.46 -19.20
C GLY A 317 12.50 35.86 -19.10
N LYS A 318 12.17 37.11 -19.47
CA LYS A 318 10.78 37.53 -19.76
C LYS A 318 10.28 36.76 -20.98
N GLY A 319 9.80 35.55 -20.78
CA GLY A 319 9.11 34.73 -21.78
C GLY A 319 7.62 34.72 -21.47
N LYS A 320 6.80 34.92 -22.50
CA LYS A 320 5.35 34.97 -22.45
C LYS A 320 4.75 33.84 -21.62
N GLU A 321 3.76 34.20 -20.81
CA GLU A 321 2.75 33.32 -20.23
C GLU A 321 1.93 32.72 -21.39
N GLU A 322 2.54 31.83 -22.19
CA GLU A 322 1.80 30.94 -23.06
C GLU A 322 1.04 29.99 -22.13
N GLU A 323 -0.28 30.13 -22.14
CA GLU A 323 -1.25 29.19 -21.59
C GLU A 323 -0.71 27.78 -21.83
N GLN A 324 -0.23 27.14 -20.76
CA GLN A 324 0.43 25.85 -20.82
C GLN A 324 -0.66 24.80 -21.06
N VAL A 325 -1.13 24.73 -22.31
CA VAL A 325 -2.16 23.77 -22.75
C VAL A 325 -1.68 22.39 -22.33
N ASP A 326 -2.51 21.72 -21.53
CA ASP A 326 -2.28 20.40 -20.97
C ASP A 326 -1.77 19.47 -22.09
N PRO A 327 -0.62 18.78 -21.91
CA PRO A 327 -0.09 17.86 -22.92
C PRO A 327 -1.12 16.80 -23.35
N THR A 328 -2.05 16.44 -22.45
CA THR A 328 -3.18 15.54 -22.73
C THR A 328 -4.09 16.11 -23.81
N THR A 329 -4.48 17.37 -23.69
CA THR A 329 -5.34 18.05 -24.68
C THR A 329 -4.67 18.12 -26.04
N LYS A 330 -3.36 18.40 -26.08
CA LYS A 330 -2.58 18.42 -27.34
C LYS A 330 -2.55 17.04 -28.02
N LEU A 331 -2.42 15.98 -27.23
CA LEU A 331 -2.44 14.60 -27.74
C LEU A 331 -3.81 14.25 -28.32
N LEU A 332 -4.88 14.58 -27.60
CA LEU A 332 -6.24 14.31 -28.06
C LEU A 332 -6.58 15.13 -29.31
N GLU A 333 -6.19 16.41 -29.37
CA GLU A 333 -6.35 17.24 -30.56
C GLU A 333 -5.55 16.71 -31.76
N HIS A 334 -4.34 16.19 -31.52
CA HIS A 334 -3.52 15.58 -32.54
C HIS A 334 -4.23 14.39 -33.21
N PHE A 335 -4.81 13.50 -32.43
CA PHE A 335 -5.55 12.35 -32.96
C PHE A 335 -6.92 12.73 -33.53
N ARG A 336 -7.62 13.73 -32.96
CA ARG A 336 -8.83 14.29 -33.57
C ARG A 336 -8.56 14.90 -34.95
N ALA A 337 -7.37 15.43 -35.18
CA ALA A 337 -6.93 15.91 -36.49
C ALA A 337 -6.55 14.79 -37.47
N GLY A 338 -6.67 13.51 -37.09
CA GLY A 338 -6.38 12.36 -37.94
C GLY A 338 -4.89 12.14 -38.22
N LYS A 339 -4.01 12.70 -37.38
CA LYS A 339 -2.56 12.58 -37.55
C LYS A 339 -2.05 11.24 -37.00
N SER A 340 -0.89 10.80 -37.51
CA SER A 340 -0.34 9.47 -37.24
C SER A 340 0.22 9.31 -35.82
N VAL A 341 0.26 8.09 -35.27
CA VAL A 341 0.92 7.81 -33.99
C VAL A 341 2.41 8.22 -34.02
N ALA A 342 3.06 8.17 -35.19
CA ALA A 342 4.46 8.56 -35.38
C ALA A 342 4.73 10.05 -35.10
N ASP A 343 3.74 10.92 -35.31
CA ASP A 343 3.88 12.37 -35.14
C ASP A 343 3.31 12.89 -33.81
N ALA A 344 2.77 12.00 -32.97
CA ALA A 344 2.14 12.35 -31.71
C ALA A 344 3.11 13.12 -30.78
N PRO A 345 2.67 14.23 -30.14
CA PRO A 345 3.51 15.12 -29.34
C PRO A 345 3.78 14.57 -27.93
N VAL A 346 4.25 13.32 -27.85
CA VAL A 346 4.47 12.55 -26.62
C VAL A 346 5.93 12.10 -26.54
N GLY A 347 6.33 11.61 -25.35
CA GLY A 347 7.66 11.06 -25.16
C GLY A 347 7.79 9.67 -25.80
N GLU A 348 7.83 8.66 -24.94
CA GLU A 348 7.73 7.26 -25.35
C GLU A 348 6.28 6.90 -25.72
N LYS A 349 6.11 6.17 -26.82
CA LYS A 349 4.83 5.63 -27.27
C LYS A 349 4.97 4.16 -27.62
N LYS A 350 3.95 3.38 -27.28
CA LYS A 350 3.93 1.96 -27.57
C LYS A 350 2.51 1.53 -27.92
N GLU A 351 2.39 0.86 -29.05
CA GLU A 351 1.12 0.32 -29.54
C GLU A 351 1.12 -1.19 -29.38
N TYR A 352 0.02 -1.73 -28.87
CA TYR A 352 -0.20 -3.15 -28.66
C TYR A 352 -1.37 -3.60 -29.52
N THR A 353 -1.24 -4.72 -30.20
CA THR A 353 -2.35 -5.32 -30.97
C THR A 353 -3.35 -6.00 -30.04
N SER A 354 -4.57 -6.24 -30.52
CA SER A 354 -5.60 -7.00 -29.79
C SER A 354 -5.08 -8.35 -29.26
N ASP A 355 -4.31 -9.09 -30.09
CA ASP A 355 -3.71 -10.37 -29.67
C ASP A 355 -2.72 -10.20 -28.50
N GLN A 356 -1.92 -9.14 -28.52
CA GLN A 356 -0.99 -8.85 -27.41
C GLN A 356 -1.76 -8.44 -26.15
N ILE A 357 -2.87 -7.72 -26.28
CA ILE A 357 -3.70 -7.31 -25.14
C ILE A 357 -4.31 -8.53 -24.41
N ALA A 358 -4.56 -9.63 -25.10
CA ALA A 358 -4.95 -10.89 -24.47
C ALA A 358 -3.87 -11.46 -23.52
N GLU A 359 -2.60 -11.03 -23.65
CA GLU A 359 -1.49 -11.45 -22.78
C GLU A 359 -1.34 -10.59 -21.51
N LEU A 360 -2.21 -9.59 -21.29
CA LEU A 360 -2.19 -8.78 -20.08
C LEU A 360 -2.38 -9.65 -18.83
N ARG A 361 -1.61 -9.35 -17.78
CA ARG A 361 -1.68 -10.08 -16.51
C ARG A 361 -1.74 -9.12 -15.34
N ILE A 362 -2.65 -9.38 -14.41
CA ILE A 362 -2.67 -8.67 -13.13
C ILE A 362 -1.58 -9.29 -12.25
N VAL A 363 -0.64 -8.46 -11.82
CA VAL A 363 0.51 -8.88 -11.00
C VAL A 363 0.39 -8.41 -9.54
N GLN A 364 -0.50 -7.44 -9.29
CA GLN A 364 -0.88 -6.98 -7.96
C GLN A 364 -2.37 -6.61 -7.97
N PRO A 365 -3.20 -7.11 -7.03
CA PRO A 365 -2.91 -8.22 -6.12
C PRO A 365 -2.54 -9.50 -6.87
N ALA A 366 -1.90 -10.45 -6.20
CA ALA A 366 -1.64 -11.76 -6.78
C ALA A 366 -2.74 -12.73 -6.36
N ALA A 367 -3.24 -13.56 -7.28
CA ALA A 367 -4.25 -14.59 -6.98
C ALA A 367 -3.80 -15.54 -5.87
N SER A 368 -2.50 -15.84 -5.84
CA SER A 368 -1.88 -16.66 -4.82
C SER A 368 -0.46 -16.16 -4.53
N LEU A 369 0.02 -16.43 -3.31
CA LEU A 369 1.40 -16.12 -2.94
C LEU A 369 2.43 -16.83 -3.83
N THR A 370 2.09 -18.01 -4.36
CA THR A 370 2.95 -18.81 -5.26
C THR A 370 3.05 -18.26 -6.67
N GLU A 371 2.02 -17.56 -7.14
CA GLU A 371 2.01 -16.92 -8.47
C GLU A 371 2.45 -15.45 -8.40
N SER A 372 2.66 -14.92 -7.19
CA SER A 372 3.06 -13.54 -7.01
C SER A 372 4.49 -13.31 -7.44
N LEU A 373 4.67 -12.44 -8.45
CA LEU A 373 5.99 -11.94 -8.86
C LEU A 373 6.70 -11.16 -7.73
N PHE A 374 5.95 -10.65 -6.75
CA PHE A 374 6.45 -9.81 -5.67
C PHE A 374 6.23 -10.44 -4.28
N ALA A 375 6.03 -11.77 -4.22
CA ALA A 375 5.81 -12.52 -2.97
C ALA A 375 4.67 -11.95 -2.09
N GLY A 376 3.62 -11.42 -2.71
CA GLY A 376 2.45 -10.81 -2.06
C GLY A 376 2.68 -9.38 -1.53
N ILE A 377 3.85 -8.79 -1.76
CA ILE A 377 4.18 -7.46 -1.26
C ILE A 377 3.62 -6.40 -2.23
N PRO A 378 2.85 -5.39 -1.76
CA PRO A 378 2.29 -4.35 -2.61
C PRO A 378 3.35 -3.31 -3.01
N VAL A 379 4.23 -3.66 -3.94
CA VAL A 379 5.35 -2.81 -4.36
C VAL A 379 4.91 -1.52 -5.05
N PHE A 380 3.78 -1.54 -5.77
CA PHE A 380 3.26 -0.38 -6.50
C PHE A 380 2.44 0.59 -5.63
N GLY A 381 2.20 0.25 -4.37
CA GLY A 381 1.30 0.97 -3.49
C GLY A 381 0.23 0.06 -2.91
N THR A 382 0.01 0.16 -1.61
CA THR A 382 -1.10 -0.52 -0.92
C THR A 382 -2.43 -0.08 -1.53
N GLY A 383 -3.32 -1.05 -1.85
CA GLY A 383 -4.61 -0.77 -2.48
C GLY A 383 -4.55 -0.37 -3.96
N ARG A 384 -3.37 -0.40 -4.59
CA ARG A 384 -3.24 -0.23 -6.05
C ARG A 384 -3.28 -1.57 -6.77
N ILE A 385 -3.78 -1.54 -8.00
CA ILE A 385 -3.87 -2.69 -8.88
C ILE A 385 -2.82 -2.52 -9.98
N ALA A 386 -1.94 -3.49 -10.17
CA ALA A 386 -0.89 -3.43 -11.19
C ALA A 386 -1.08 -4.49 -12.26
N VAL A 387 -1.03 -4.07 -13.52
CA VAL A 387 -1.16 -4.89 -14.72
C VAL A 387 0.15 -4.85 -15.49
N GLN A 388 0.70 -6.02 -15.79
CA GLN A 388 1.86 -6.15 -16.65
C GLN A 388 1.45 -6.01 -18.11
N LEU A 389 2.14 -5.13 -18.83
CA LEU A 389 2.01 -4.96 -20.28
C LEU A 389 2.76 -6.08 -21.03
N PRO A 390 2.31 -6.46 -22.24
CA PRO A 390 2.95 -7.49 -23.05
C PRO A 390 4.42 -7.17 -23.37
N LEU A 391 5.27 -8.21 -23.38
CA LEU A 391 6.66 -8.06 -23.77
C LEU A 391 6.77 -8.11 -25.30
N THR A 392 7.05 -6.97 -25.92
CA THR A 392 7.13 -6.86 -27.38
C THR A 392 8.50 -7.16 -27.96
N GLU A 393 9.56 -7.04 -27.17
CA GLU A 393 10.95 -7.21 -27.60
C GLU A 393 11.71 -8.12 -26.63
N ALA A 394 12.47 -9.08 -27.18
CA ALA A 394 13.28 -9.99 -26.39
C ALA A 394 14.37 -9.21 -25.62
N GLY A 395 14.34 -9.29 -24.29
CA GLY A 395 15.27 -8.58 -23.41
C GLY A 395 14.83 -7.17 -22.99
N ALA A 396 13.68 -6.68 -23.45
CA ALA A 396 13.11 -5.45 -22.94
C ALA A 396 12.66 -5.61 -21.48
N GLN A 397 12.81 -4.55 -20.68
CA GLN A 397 12.33 -4.54 -19.31
C GLN A 397 10.80 -4.59 -19.29
N PRO A 398 10.18 -5.39 -18.41
CA PRO A 398 8.74 -5.45 -18.32
C PRO A 398 8.20 -4.11 -17.82
N LYS A 399 7.07 -3.71 -18.39
CA LYS A 399 6.35 -2.49 -18.03
C LYS A 399 5.07 -2.85 -17.33
N TYR A 400 4.68 -2.02 -16.38
CA TYR A 400 3.48 -2.22 -15.57
C TYR A 400 2.66 -0.94 -15.55
N LEU A 401 1.35 -1.06 -15.67
CA LEU A 401 0.41 0.01 -15.40
C LEU A 401 -0.18 -0.21 -14.00
N SER A 402 -0.16 0.82 -13.16
CA SER A 402 -0.81 0.76 -11.85
C SER A 402 -2.00 1.71 -11.77
N PHE A 403 -3.12 1.21 -11.26
CA PHE A 403 -4.43 1.86 -11.25
C PHE A 403 -4.93 2.05 -9.82
N THR A 404 -5.71 3.09 -9.60
CA THR A 404 -6.67 3.12 -8.46
C THR A 404 -7.89 2.25 -8.77
N LEU A 405 -8.78 2.06 -7.80
CA LEU A 405 -9.95 1.19 -7.98
C LEU A 405 -10.87 1.66 -9.13
N SER A 406 -11.20 2.94 -9.16
CA SER A 406 -12.07 3.54 -10.19
C SER A 406 -11.44 3.45 -11.57
N GLU A 407 -10.13 3.73 -11.67
CA GLU A 407 -9.39 3.64 -12.94
C GLU A 407 -9.35 2.20 -13.46
N PHE A 408 -9.17 1.23 -12.56
CA PHE A 408 -9.15 -0.18 -12.94
C PHE A 408 -10.53 -0.69 -13.37
N ARG A 409 -11.61 -0.28 -12.70
CA ARG A 409 -12.98 -0.63 -13.11
C ARG A 409 -13.29 -0.13 -14.52
N GLU A 410 -12.91 1.12 -14.82
CA GLU A 410 -13.07 1.68 -16.17
C GLU A 410 -12.20 0.93 -17.19
N PHE A 411 -10.95 0.60 -16.83
CA PHE A 411 -10.06 -0.20 -17.66
C PHE A 411 -10.64 -1.59 -17.98
N ALA A 412 -11.14 -2.31 -16.96
CA ALA A 412 -11.72 -3.63 -17.12
C ALA A 412 -13.01 -3.60 -17.96
N GLU A 413 -13.85 -2.57 -17.80
CA GLU A 413 -15.05 -2.37 -18.62
C GLU A 413 -14.69 -2.15 -20.11
N ILE A 414 -13.68 -1.30 -20.38
CA ILE A 414 -13.19 -1.07 -21.75
C ILE A 414 -12.62 -2.37 -22.33
N LEU A 415 -11.83 -3.13 -21.55
CA LEU A 415 -11.28 -4.40 -22.01
C LEU A 415 -12.36 -5.44 -22.32
N GLY A 416 -13.38 -5.54 -21.46
CA GLY A 416 -14.51 -6.44 -21.65
C GLY A 416 -15.34 -6.10 -22.88
N SER A 417 -15.59 -4.81 -23.11
CA SER A 417 -16.43 -4.34 -24.22
C SER A 417 -15.71 -4.36 -25.58
N MET A 418 -14.42 -4.04 -25.63
CA MET A 418 -13.68 -3.91 -26.90
C MET A 418 -12.91 -5.17 -27.30
N TYR A 419 -12.38 -5.94 -26.34
CA TYR A 419 -11.50 -7.09 -26.61
C TYR A 419 -12.04 -8.42 -26.06
N ALA A 420 -13.31 -8.47 -25.68
CA ALA A 420 -13.97 -9.66 -25.11
C ALA A 420 -13.29 -10.21 -23.84
N MET A 421 -12.59 -9.36 -23.08
CA MET A 421 -11.95 -9.73 -21.81
C MET A 421 -12.84 -9.41 -20.60
N GLY A 422 -14.12 -9.83 -20.65
CA GLY A 422 -15.12 -9.49 -19.63
C GLY A 422 -14.76 -9.97 -18.23
N ASP A 423 -14.00 -11.05 -18.12
CA ASP A 423 -13.62 -11.66 -16.84
C ASP A 423 -12.32 -11.08 -16.23
N PHE A 424 -11.73 -10.06 -16.85
CA PHE A 424 -10.45 -9.50 -16.40
C PHE A 424 -10.55 -8.91 -14.98
N GLY A 425 -9.91 -9.58 -14.02
CA GLY A 425 -9.89 -9.18 -12.60
C GLY A 425 -10.85 -9.91 -11.67
N HIS A 426 -11.75 -10.77 -12.17
CA HIS A 426 -12.78 -11.42 -11.34
C HIS A 426 -12.22 -12.38 -10.26
N ASN A 427 -11.05 -12.99 -10.50
CA ASN A 427 -10.44 -13.97 -9.60
C ASN A 427 -9.28 -13.40 -8.75
N MET A 428 -9.16 -12.08 -8.64
CA MET A 428 -8.00 -11.42 -8.06
C MET A 428 -8.31 -10.69 -6.74
N ASP A 429 -9.43 -10.97 -6.07
CA ASP A 429 -9.88 -10.24 -4.87
C ASP A 429 -9.95 -8.71 -5.07
N ILE A 430 -10.20 -8.28 -6.32
CA ILE A 430 -10.41 -6.89 -6.67
C ILE A 430 -11.92 -6.62 -6.66
N PRO A 431 -12.42 -5.63 -5.90
CA PRO A 431 -13.84 -5.30 -5.89
C PRO A 431 -14.24 -4.60 -7.19
N LEU A 432 -14.62 -5.37 -8.22
CA LEU A 432 -15.10 -4.83 -9.50
C LEU A 432 -16.44 -4.07 -9.36
N THR A 433 -17.25 -4.47 -8.39
CA THR A 433 -18.48 -3.79 -7.98
C THR A 433 -18.43 -3.52 -6.48
N ASP A 434 -19.24 -2.58 -5.99
CA ASP A 434 -19.27 -2.26 -4.57
C ASP A 434 -19.98 -3.36 -3.79
N THR A 435 -19.21 -4.10 -3.00
CA THR A 435 -19.72 -5.12 -2.08
C THR A 435 -19.72 -4.59 -0.65
N PHE A 436 -20.80 -4.90 0.08
CA PHE A 436 -21.01 -4.44 1.44
C PHE A 436 -21.34 -5.60 2.36
N VAL A 437 -20.77 -5.58 3.56
CA VAL A 437 -21.18 -6.41 4.69
C VAL A 437 -22.16 -5.62 5.54
N GLU A 438 -23.36 -6.17 5.71
CA GLU A 438 -24.35 -5.59 6.60
C GLU A 438 -24.15 -6.06 8.04
N HIS A 439 -24.10 -5.11 8.98
CA HIS A 439 -24.08 -5.38 10.40
C HIS A 439 -25.28 -4.72 11.08
N LYS A 440 -25.98 -5.46 11.95
CA LYS A 440 -27.02 -4.88 12.80
C LYS A 440 -26.37 -4.13 13.97
N CYS A 441 -26.69 -2.85 14.15
CA CYS A 441 -26.21 -2.09 15.29
C CYS A 441 -26.81 -2.63 16.60
N HIS A 442 -26.03 -2.66 17.68
CA HIS A 442 -26.48 -3.16 18.97
C HIS A 442 -27.47 -2.24 19.69
N TYR A 443 -27.27 -0.92 19.58
CA TYR A 443 -28.06 0.09 20.29
C TYR A 443 -29.23 0.67 19.48
N SER A 444 -29.23 0.42 18.18
CA SER A 444 -30.25 0.91 17.25
C SER A 444 -30.54 -0.18 16.26
N ASP A 445 -31.77 -0.33 15.80
CA ASP A 445 -32.10 -1.30 14.75
C ASP A 445 -31.56 -0.90 13.35
N VAL A 446 -30.85 0.23 13.26
CA VAL A 446 -30.18 0.69 12.04
C VAL A 446 -29.11 -0.30 11.58
N LYS A 447 -29.19 -0.70 10.31
CA LYS A 447 -28.18 -1.52 9.63
C LYS A 447 -26.97 -0.65 9.24
N ILE A 448 -25.78 -1.12 9.55
CA ILE A 448 -24.49 -0.52 9.18
C ILE A 448 -23.98 -1.27 7.95
N ARG A 449 -23.81 -0.58 6.82
CA ARG A 449 -23.24 -1.16 5.60
C ARG A 449 -21.76 -0.85 5.52
N ALA A 450 -20.91 -1.84 5.77
CA ALA A 450 -19.46 -1.72 5.72
C ALA A 450 -18.94 -2.18 4.35
N VAL A 451 -18.07 -1.40 3.71
CA VAL A 451 -17.47 -1.77 2.42
C VAL A 451 -16.39 -2.85 2.62
N GLU A 452 -16.36 -3.84 1.74
CA GLU A 452 -15.28 -4.84 1.71
C GLU A 452 -14.04 -4.28 0.98
N GLY A 453 -12.86 -4.82 1.27
CA GLY A 453 -11.64 -4.40 0.54
C GLY A 453 -11.24 -2.93 0.74
N LEU A 454 -11.42 -2.39 1.96
CA LEU A 454 -11.20 -0.98 2.31
C LEU A 454 -9.91 -0.36 1.74
N ALA A 455 -8.81 -1.11 1.70
CA ALA A 455 -7.54 -0.63 1.18
C ALA A 455 -7.61 -0.07 -0.24
N TYR A 456 -8.45 -0.65 -1.12
CA TYR A 456 -8.65 -0.16 -2.49
C TYR A 456 -9.39 1.17 -2.52
N TYR A 457 -10.37 1.32 -1.64
CA TYR A 457 -11.20 2.52 -1.54
C TYR A 457 -10.44 3.69 -0.90
N GLU A 458 -9.61 3.44 0.12
CA GLU A 458 -8.76 4.46 0.72
C GLU A 458 -7.63 4.92 -0.20
N ALA A 459 -7.13 4.02 -1.05
CA ALA A 459 -6.09 4.34 -2.05
C ALA A 459 -6.63 5.14 -3.24
N ASP A 460 -7.95 5.23 -3.42
CA ASP A 460 -8.58 5.93 -4.54
C ASP A 460 -9.05 7.34 -4.14
N PRO A 461 -8.39 8.42 -4.61
CA PRO A 461 -8.78 9.77 -4.27
C PRO A 461 -10.14 10.19 -4.86
N LYS A 462 -10.68 9.46 -5.86
CA LYS A 462 -12.00 9.74 -6.44
C LYS A 462 -13.13 9.21 -5.55
N ILE A 463 -12.84 8.32 -4.60
CA ILE A 463 -13.86 7.70 -3.73
C ILE A 463 -13.73 8.21 -2.30
N GLU A 464 -14.80 8.81 -1.79
CA GLU A 464 -14.85 9.26 -0.39
C GLU A 464 -15.42 8.17 0.52
N VAL A 465 -14.57 7.64 1.41
CA VAL A 465 -14.98 6.70 2.47
C VAL A 465 -15.27 7.43 3.78
N VAL A 466 -16.33 7.02 4.46
CA VAL A 466 -16.81 7.62 5.72
C VAL A 466 -16.95 6.56 6.78
N LEU A 467 -16.53 6.87 8.02
CA LEU A 467 -16.74 5.99 9.16
C LEU A 467 -18.24 5.79 9.44
N ALA A 468 -18.68 4.54 9.36
CA ALA A 468 -20.07 4.13 9.56
C ALA A 468 -20.30 3.55 10.97
N GLY A 469 -19.30 2.88 11.54
CA GLY A 469 -19.39 2.29 12.86
C GLY A 469 -18.13 1.58 13.30
N TRP A 470 -18.27 0.70 14.29
CA TRP A 470 -17.18 -0.02 14.93
C TRP A 470 -17.60 -1.45 15.26
N LEU A 471 -16.68 -2.40 15.09
CA LEU A 471 -16.88 -3.80 15.41
C LEU A 471 -16.09 -4.18 16.67
N CYS A 472 -16.74 -4.85 17.63
CA CYS A 472 -16.04 -5.40 18.79
C CYS A 472 -15.18 -6.60 18.38
N THR A 473 -13.90 -6.57 18.71
CA THR A 473 -12.93 -7.64 18.38
C THR A 473 -13.28 -8.97 19.07
N ALA A 474 -13.81 -8.91 20.29
CA ALA A 474 -14.05 -10.10 21.11
C ALA A 474 -15.35 -10.84 20.78
N CYS A 475 -16.45 -10.11 20.57
CA CYS A 475 -17.79 -10.70 20.39
C CYS A 475 -18.50 -10.33 19.09
N GLY A 476 -17.84 -9.55 18.22
CA GLY A 476 -18.36 -9.21 16.89
C GLY A 476 -19.58 -8.28 16.87
N ILE A 477 -19.98 -7.67 17.99
CA ILE A 477 -21.09 -6.70 17.94
C ILE A 477 -20.66 -5.45 17.16
N ALA A 478 -21.59 -4.90 16.38
CA ALA A 478 -21.40 -3.65 15.68
C ALA A 478 -22.12 -2.50 16.39
N VAL A 479 -21.49 -1.33 16.41
CA VAL A 479 -22.05 -0.09 16.95
C VAL A 479 -21.91 0.99 15.90
N SER A 480 -23.01 1.62 15.51
CA SER A 480 -22.98 2.71 14.53
C SER A 480 -22.30 3.93 15.11
N GLU A 481 -21.74 4.79 14.25
CA GLU A 481 -21.07 6.01 14.71
C GLU A 481 -22.04 6.96 15.45
N ASP A 482 -23.32 6.98 15.06
CA ASP A 482 -24.37 7.73 15.74
C ASP A 482 -24.69 7.17 17.13
N ALA A 483 -24.81 5.84 17.25
CA ALA A 483 -25.01 5.18 18.54
C ALA A 483 -23.81 5.39 19.47
N ARG A 484 -22.58 5.27 18.93
CA ARG A 484 -21.35 5.56 19.66
C ARG A 484 -21.34 6.98 20.21
N ALA A 485 -21.75 7.97 19.40
CA ALA A 485 -21.81 9.36 19.82
C ALA A 485 -22.86 9.60 20.91
N LYS A 486 -24.06 9.00 20.79
CA LYS A 486 -25.14 9.09 21.79
C LYS A 486 -24.74 8.47 23.13
N GLU A 487 -24.18 7.27 23.10
CA GLU A 487 -23.75 6.51 24.29
C GLU A 487 -22.36 6.93 24.82
N LYS A 488 -21.71 7.90 24.17
CA LYS A 488 -20.36 8.41 24.51
C LYS A 488 -19.28 7.32 24.60
N LEU A 489 -19.43 6.24 23.83
CA LEU A 489 -18.45 5.17 23.76
C LEU A 489 -17.15 5.71 23.13
N GLY A 490 -16.03 5.53 23.84
CA GLY A 490 -14.74 6.08 23.42
C GLY A 490 -14.61 7.62 23.50
N GLY A 491 -15.53 8.30 24.18
CA GLY A 491 -15.54 9.76 24.33
C GLY A 491 -16.14 10.51 23.13
N LYS A 492 -16.16 11.86 23.19
CA LYS A 492 -16.83 12.72 22.20
C LYS A 492 -16.37 12.49 20.75
N GLY A 493 -15.10 12.15 20.54
CA GLY A 493 -14.50 11.96 19.22
C GLY A 493 -14.07 10.54 18.87
N GLY A 494 -14.52 9.52 19.61
CA GLY A 494 -14.24 8.10 19.30
C GLY A 494 -12.80 7.63 19.55
N LYS A 495 -11.84 8.53 19.80
CA LYS A 495 -10.42 8.20 20.01
C LYS A 495 -10.16 7.16 21.12
N GLY A 496 -11.05 7.07 22.11
CA GLY A 496 -10.93 6.11 23.22
C GLY A 496 -11.63 4.78 22.98
N ILE A 497 -12.24 4.55 21.81
CA ILE A 497 -13.13 3.40 21.61
C ILE A 497 -12.42 2.06 21.78
N ALA A 498 -11.17 1.96 21.30
CA ALA A 498 -10.38 0.74 21.42
C ALA A 498 -10.17 0.27 22.86
N LYS A 499 -10.17 1.19 23.83
CA LYS A 499 -10.01 0.89 25.27
C LYS A 499 -11.35 0.81 26.01
N THR A 500 -12.45 1.17 25.38
CA THR A 500 -13.78 1.17 25.99
C THR A 500 -14.27 -0.26 26.16
N LYS A 501 -15.00 -0.54 27.24
CA LYS A 501 -15.62 -1.84 27.48
C LYS A 501 -16.79 -2.03 26.52
N CYS A 502 -16.84 -3.19 25.88
CA CYS A 502 -17.93 -3.62 25.05
C CYS A 502 -19.19 -3.82 25.91
N PRO A 503 -20.35 -3.30 25.51
CA PRO A 503 -21.59 -3.45 26.27
C PRO A 503 -22.09 -4.90 26.38
N LYS A 504 -21.74 -5.78 25.43
CA LYS A 504 -22.19 -7.18 25.43
C LYS A 504 -21.26 -8.11 26.21
N CYS A 505 -19.95 -8.04 25.95
CA CYS A 505 -18.98 -8.98 26.53
C CYS A 505 -18.09 -8.38 27.62
N SER A 506 -18.20 -7.08 27.93
CA SER A 506 -17.36 -6.35 28.90
C SER A 506 -15.85 -6.30 28.61
N GLU A 507 -15.37 -6.97 27.56
CA GLU A 507 -13.98 -6.89 27.08
C GLU A 507 -13.72 -5.57 26.33
N LYS A 508 -12.45 -5.29 26.02
CA LYS A 508 -12.08 -4.10 25.24
C LYS A 508 -12.64 -4.20 23.82
N MET A 509 -13.23 -3.12 23.32
CA MET A 509 -13.86 -3.11 21.99
C MET A 509 -12.85 -3.34 20.86
N GLY A 510 -11.62 -2.84 21.00
CA GLY A 510 -10.57 -2.92 19.97
C GLY A 510 -10.75 -1.88 18.84
N SER A 511 -9.86 -1.94 17.85
CA SER A 511 -9.73 -0.91 16.80
C SER A 511 -10.15 -1.42 15.43
N ASN A 512 -11.42 -1.83 15.30
CA ASN A 512 -11.99 -2.31 14.04
C ASN A 512 -13.07 -1.33 13.53
N PRO A 513 -12.66 -0.20 12.92
CA PRO A 513 -13.61 0.72 12.29
C PRO A 513 -14.29 0.06 11.08
N LEU A 514 -15.57 0.36 10.90
CA LEU A 514 -16.38 -0.02 9.74
C LEU A 514 -16.59 1.23 8.88
N TYR A 515 -16.13 1.19 7.63
CA TYR A 515 -16.25 2.29 6.68
C TYR A 515 -17.32 2.00 5.64
N THR A 516 -17.95 3.05 5.12
CA THR A 516 -18.94 2.98 4.05
C THR A 516 -18.64 4.07 3.01
N LEU A 517 -19.24 3.97 1.83
CA LEU A 517 -19.12 5.01 0.81
C LEU A 517 -19.98 6.22 1.17
N ALA A 518 -19.47 7.44 0.95
CA ALA A 518 -20.22 8.67 1.22
C ALA A 518 -21.57 8.71 0.49
N SER A 519 -21.62 8.24 -0.76
CA SER A 519 -22.84 8.08 -1.56
C SER A 519 -23.82 7.09 -0.92
N ALA A 520 -23.34 5.92 -0.50
CA ALA A 520 -24.16 4.88 0.12
C ALA A 520 -24.71 5.29 1.50
N LYS A 521 -23.98 6.12 2.25
CA LYS A 521 -24.44 6.70 3.52
C LYS A 521 -25.64 7.62 3.30
N GLN A 522 -25.64 8.44 2.24
CA GLN A 522 -26.77 9.31 1.90
C GLN A 522 -28.01 8.49 1.54
N SER A 523 -27.86 7.44 0.74
CA SER A 523 -28.98 6.55 0.40
C SER A 523 -29.55 5.82 1.62
N ALA A 524 -28.71 5.43 2.59
CA ALA A 524 -29.18 4.77 3.81
C ALA A 524 -30.02 5.71 4.70
N LEU A 525 -29.70 7.00 4.73
CA LEU A 525 -30.45 8.00 5.51
C LEU A 525 -31.80 8.35 4.88
N LEU A 526 -31.92 8.24 3.55
CA LEU A 526 -33.14 8.55 2.81
C LEU A 526 -34.09 7.36 2.65
N GLY A 527 -33.59 6.12 2.74
CA GLY A 527 -34.40 4.90 2.61
C GLY A 527 -35.05 4.42 3.91
N GLY A 528 -35.08 5.24 4.96
CA GLY A 528 -35.67 4.92 6.26
C GLY A 528 -37.15 5.30 6.42
N GLU A 529 -37.79 5.82 5.38
CA GLU A 529 -39.25 5.96 5.32
C GLU A 529 -39.78 4.74 4.56
N GLU A 530 -40.09 3.67 5.29
CA GLU A 530 -40.89 2.56 4.79
C GLU A 530 -42.22 3.13 4.29
N SER A 531 -42.44 3.10 2.98
CA SER A 531 -43.77 3.13 2.41
C SER A 531 -44.50 1.88 2.88
N GLU A 532 -45.41 2.05 3.85
CA GLU A 532 -46.44 1.07 4.16
C GLU A 532 -47.23 0.83 2.86
N ASP A 533 -46.96 -0.32 2.22
CA ASP A 533 -47.67 -0.80 1.05
C ASP A 533 -49.07 -1.21 1.52
N GLU A 534 -50.04 -0.32 1.34
CA GLU A 534 -51.47 -0.61 1.47
C GLU A 534 -51.81 -1.75 0.50
N THR A 535 -51.99 -2.95 1.03
CA THR A 535 -52.62 -4.04 0.29
C THR A 535 -54.05 -3.62 -0.07
N PRO A 536 -54.44 -3.59 -1.36
CA PRO A 536 -55.83 -3.34 -1.71
C PRO A 536 -56.64 -4.60 -1.43
N ASP A 537 -57.47 -4.55 -0.39
CA ASP A 537 -58.55 -5.50 -0.17
C ASP A 537 -59.42 -5.54 -1.43
N THR A 538 -59.52 -6.73 -2.01
CA THR A 538 -60.38 -7.03 -3.16
C THR A 538 -61.65 -7.69 -2.62
N GLU A 539 -62.77 -6.97 -2.66
CA GLU A 539 -64.13 -7.54 -2.63
C GLU A 539 -64.65 -7.83 -4.04
#